data_AF-A0A945YRZ1-F1
#
_entry.id   AF-A0A945YRZ1-F1
#
_cell.length_a   1.000
_cell.length_b   1.000
_cell.length_c   1.000
_cell.angle_alpha   90.00
_cell.angle_beta   90.00
_cell.angle_gamma   90.00
#
_symmetry.space_group_name_H-M   'P 1'
#
loop_
_entity.id
_entity.type
_entity.pdbx_description
1 polymer ?
#
loop_
_entity_poly.entity_id
_entity_poly.type
_entity_poly.pdbx_seq_one_letter_code
_entity_poly.pdbx_strand_id
1 'polypeptide(L)'
;MGSIIQKIIRVMPVILLLLLIFVDRENKFYVIGFLSLLFVYTIILIVRILYAKKIWHKEFNDENYAKDASILKMKDLIKKFDK
;
A
#
# COMPACT_ATOMS: atom_id res chain seq x y z
N MET A 1 4.48 -0.19 -13.49
CA MET A 1 3.03 0.10 -13.57
C MET A 1 2.86 1.56 -13.90
N GLY A 2 2.20 1.88 -15.01
CA GLY A 2 2.21 3.21 -15.63
C GLY A 2 1.92 4.34 -14.64
N SER A 3 2.76 5.38 -14.65
CA SER A 3 2.72 6.51 -13.72
C SER A 3 1.33 7.17 -13.62
N ILE A 4 0.53 7.05 -14.68
CA ILE A 4 -0.84 7.56 -14.80
C ILE A 4 -1.78 6.89 -13.79
N ILE A 5 -1.76 5.56 -13.66
CA ILE A 5 -2.67 4.81 -12.77
C ILE A 5 -2.39 5.16 -11.31
N GLN A 6 -1.11 5.29 -10.93
CA GLN A 6 -0.74 5.72 -9.58
C GLN A 6 -1.19 7.16 -9.28
N LYS A 7 -1.13 8.05 -10.28
CA LYS A 7 -1.59 9.43 -10.15
C LYS A 7 -3.11 9.48 -9.94
N ILE A 8 -3.87 8.67 -10.68
CA ILE A 8 -5.32 8.54 -10.51
C ILE A 8 -5.66 8.05 -9.10
N ILE A 9 -5.03 6.97 -8.62
CA ILE A 9 -5.27 6.42 -7.27
C ILE A 9 -4.96 7.44 -6.16
N ARG A 10 -3.97 8.32 -6.39
CA ARG A 10 -3.58 9.39 -5.46
C ARG A 10 -4.58 10.56 -5.44
N VAL A 11 -5.22 10.86 -6.57
CA VAL A 11 -6.21 11.96 -6.70
C VAL A 11 -7.64 11.49 -6.38
N MET A 12 -7.91 10.20 -6.49
CA MET A 12 -9.19 9.55 -6.19
C MET A 12 -9.84 9.92 -4.83
N PRO A 13 -9.12 10.06 -3.70
CA PRO A 13 -9.76 10.45 -2.45
C PRO A 13 -10.29 11.89 -2.48
N VAL A 14 -9.66 12.80 -3.22
CA VAL A 14 -10.16 14.17 -3.40
C VAL A 14 -11.44 14.15 -4.24
N ILE A 15 -11.49 13.32 -5.29
CA ILE A 15 -12.68 13.13 -6.12
C ILE A 15 -13.83 12.56 -5.30
N LEU A 16 -13.58 11.55 -4.46
CA LEU A 16 -14.57 10.99 -3.54
C LEU A 16 -15.06 12.03 -2.52
N LEU A 17 -14.18 12.88 -2.02
CA LEU A 17 -14.55 13.95 -1.09
C LEU A 17 -15.48 14.97 -1.76
N LEU A 18 -15.16 15.39 -3.00
CA LEU A 18 -16.03 16.27 -3.78
C LEU A 18 -17.39 15.62 -4.04
N LEU A 19 -17.40 14.36 -4.49
CA LEU A 19 -18.64 13.60 -4.71
C LEU A 19 -19.50 13.53 -3.45
N LEU A 20 -18.88 13.38 -2.27
CA LEU A 20 -19.61 13.32 -1.00
C LEU A 20 -20.37 14.62 -0.70
N ILE A 21 -19.78 15.79 -1.01
CA ILE A 21 -20.43 17.09 -0.80
C ILE A 21 -21.63 17.28 -1.73
N PHE A 22 -21.54 16.76 -2.96
CA PHE A 22 -22.58 16.90 -3.99
C PHE A 22 -23.55 15.71 -4.05
N VAL A 23 -23.43 14.71 -3.17
CA VAL A 23 -24.33 13.55 -3.15
C VAL A 23 -25.72 13.99 -2.72
N ASP A 24 -26.66 13.89 -3.64
CA ASP A 24 -28.09 14.01 -3.35
C ASP A 24 -28.58 12.71 -2.69
N ARG A 25 -29.05 12.84 -1.45
CA ARG A 25 -29.53 11.71 -0.62
C ARG A 25 -30.91 11.21 -1.06
N GLU A 26 -31.70 12.05 -1.73
CA GLU A 26 -33.02 11.66 -2.25
C GLU A 26 -32.87 10.70 -3.44
N ASN A 27 -31.77 10.83 -4.17
CA ASN A 27 -31.49 9.96 -5.30
C ASN A 27 -30.67 8.73 -4.89
N LYS A 28 -31.40 7.65 -4.62
CA LYS A 28 -30.84 6.33 -4.26
C LYS A 28 -29.76 5.83 -5.23
N PHE A 29 -29.85 6.17 -6.52
CA PHE A 29 -28.86 5.74 -7.51
C PHE A 29 -27.48 6.38 -7.26
N TYR A 30 -27.43 7.67 -6.95
CA TYR A 30 -26.17 8.36 -6.61
C TYR A 30 -25.57 7.83 -5.32
N VAL A 31 -26.41 7.57 -4.31
CA VAL A 31 -25.96 7.02 -3.03
C VAL A 31 -25.33 5.64 -3.20
N ILE A 32 -26.00 4.73 -3.93
CA ILE A 32 -25.50 3.38 -4.19
C ILE A 32 -24.22 3.42 -5.03
N GLY A 33 -24.17 4.27 -6.06
CA GLY A 33 -22.99 4.47 -6.90
C GLY A 33 -21.80 4.94 -6.09
N PHE A 34 -21.99 5.95 -5.24
CA PHE A 34 -20.96 6.49 -4.36
C PHE A 34 -20.41 5.44 -3.40
N LEU A 35 -21.29 4.72 -2.71
CA LEU A 35 -20.92 3.63 -1.79
C LEU A 35 -20.11 2.55 -2.51
N SER A 36 -20.57 2.11 -3.68
CA SER A 36 -19.89 1.09 -4.48
C SER A 36 -18.48 1.53 -4.86
N LEU A 37 -18.33 2.78 -5.31
CA LEU A 37 -17.04 3.37 -5.69
C LEU A 37 -16.08 3.48 -4.49
N LEU A 38 -16.62 3.85 -3.32
CA LEU A 38 -15.87 3.91 -2.07
C LEU A 38 -15.34 2.52 -1.65
N PHE A 39 -16.18 1.49 -1.73
CA PHE A 39 -15.77 0.11 -1.40
C PHE A 39 -14.69 -0.41 -2.36
N VAL A 40 -14.87 -0.21 -3.68
CA VAL A 40 -13.88 -0.60 -4.68
C VAL A 40 -12.54 0.08 -4.42
N TYR A 41 -12.55 1.38 -4.13
CA TYR A 41 -11.33 2.12 -3.81
C TYR A 41 -10.62 1.56 -2.57
N THR A 42 -11.40 1.26 -1.52
CA THR A 42 -10.88 0.68 -0.28
C THR A 42 -10.25 -0.68 -0.53
N ILE A 43 -10.88 -1.55 -1.32
CA ILE A 43 -10.32 -2.86 -1.70
C ILE A 43 -8.99 -2.68 -2.45
N ILE A 44 -8.90 -1.74 -3.40
CA ILE A 44 -7.66 -1.46 -4.13
C ILE A 44 -6.54 -1.04 -3.18
N LEU A 45 -6.83 -0.19 -2.19
CA LEU A 45 -5.85 0.21 -1.17
C LEU A 45 -5.38 -0.99 -0.33
N ILE A 46 -6.31 -1.85 0.09
CA ILE A 46 -5.99 -3.06 0.86
C ILE A 46 -5.11 -4.01 0.04
N VAL A 47 -5.45 -4.26 -1.22
CA VAL A 47 -4.62 -5.10 -2.09
C VAL A 47 -3.22 -4.51 -2.25
N ARG A 48 -3.11 -3.18 -2.37
CA ARG A 48 -1.81 -2.50 -2.50
C ARG A 48 -0.96 -2.63 -1.24
N ILE A 49 -1.55 -2.47 -0.05
CA ILE A 49 -0.81 -2.64 1.21
C ILE A 49 -0.39 -4.10 1.40
N LEU A 50 -1.25 -5.06 1.06
CA LEU A 50 -0.93 -6.49 1.13
C LEU A 50 0.19 -6.86 0.15
N TYR A 51 0.18 -6.29 -1.06
CA TYR A 51 1.24 -6.48 -2.03
C TYR A 51 2.58 -5.93 -1.54
N ALA A 52 2.59 -4.71 -0.99
CA ALA A 52 3.79 -4.14 -0.37
C ALA A 52 4.29 -4.98 0.81
N LYS A 53 3.38 -5.46 1.67
CA LYS A 53 3.70 -6.38 2.77
C LYS A 53 4.32 -7.68 2.27
N LYS A 54 3.78 -8.26 1.19
CA LYS A 54 4.28 -9.49 0.58
C LYS A 54 5.67 -9.28 -0.01
N ILE A 55 5.91 -8.15 -0.69
CA ILE A 55 7.25 -7.79 -1.20
C ILE A 55 8.24 -7.65 -0.06
N TRP A 56 7.87 -6.89 0.98
CA TRP A 56 8.71 -6.71 2.16
C TRP A 56 9.06 -8.06 2.81
N HIS A 57 8.07 -8.94 3.02
CA HIS A 57 8.35 -10.28 3.51
C HIS A 57 9.22 -11.10 2.58
N LYS A 58 9.09 -10.96 1.26
CA LYS A 58 9.95 -11.67 0.30
C LYS A 58 11.40 -11.19 0.40
N GLU A 59 11.63 -9.89 0.43
CA GLU A 59 12.98 -9.30 0.50
C GLU A 59 13.72 -9.60 1.80
N PHE A 60 13.00 -9.66 2.93
CA PHE A 60 13.59 -9.95 4.25
C PHE A 60 13.62 -11.45 4.61
N ASN A 61 12.84 -12.30 3.94
CA ASN A 61 12.82 -13.75 4.16
C ASN A 61 13.59 -14.53 3.08
N ASP A 62 14.08 -13.87 2.03
CA ASP A 62 15.05 -14.47 1.12
C ASP A 62 16.39 -14.61 1.87
N GLU A 63 16.83 -15.85 2.07
CA GLU A 63 18.07 -16.23 2.77
C GLU A 63 19.34 -15.59 2.18
N ASN A 64 19.22 -14.90 1.05
CA ASN A 64 20.29 -14.12 0.43
C ASN A 64 20.68 -12.86 1.20
N TYR A 65 19.78 -12.24 1.98
CA TYR A 65 20.14 -11.08 2.81
C TYR A 65 21.14 -11.46 3.93
N ALA A 66 21.13 -12.72 4.37
CA ALA A 66 22.05 -13.24 5.37
C ALA A 66 23.46 -13.58 4.82
N LYS A 67 23.64 -13.59 3.49
CA LYS A 67 24.93 -13.84 2.83
C LYS A 67 25.66 -12.58 2.38
N ASP A 68 25.04 -11.40 2.55
CA ASP A 68 25.68 -10.15 2.17
C ASP A 68 26.89 -9.88 3.08
N ALA A 69 28.05 -9.62 2.46
CA ALA A 69 29.32 -9.46 3.17
C ALA A 69 29.31 -8.29 4.16
N SER A 70 28.45 -7.30 3.91
CA SER A 70 28.22 -6.16 4.81
C SER A 70 27.48 -6.57 6.09
N ILE A 71 26.41 -7.36 5.97
CA ILE A 71 25.60 -7.89 7.08
C ILE A 71 26.43 -8.88 7.93
N LEU A 72 27.24 -9.73 7.28
CA LEU A 72 28.12 -10.67 7.99
C LEU A 72 29.18 -9.94 8.83
N LYS A 73 29.80 -8.89 8.28
CA LYS A 73 30.75 -8.04 9.03
C LYS A 73 30.08 -7.35 10.22
N MET A 74 28.85 -6.88 10.06
CA MET A 74 28.11 -6.25 11.13
C MET A 74 27.78 -7.24 12.26
N LYS A 75 27.41 -8.48 11.92
CA LYS A 75 27.18 -9.57 12.88
C LYS A 75 28.46 -9.97 13.62
N ASP A 76 29.60 -10.02 12.95
CA ASP A 76 30.90 -10.30 13.55
C ASP A 76 31.36 -9.18 14.49
N LEU A 77 31.11 -7.91 14.12
CA LEU A 77 31.38 -6.77 14.99
C LEU A 77 30.56 -6.85 16.28
N ILE A 78 29.26 -7.12 16.17
CA ILE A 78 28.38 -7.27 17.35
C ILE A 78 28.91 -8.37 18.29
N LYS A 79 29.24 -9.56 17.76
CA LYS A 79 29.84 -10.65 18.56
C LYS A 79 31.17 -10.28 19.23
N LYS A 80 31.95 -9.39 18.62
CA LYS A 80 33.25 -8.95 19.15
C LYS A 80 33.10 -7.93 20.28
N PHE A 81 32.02 -7.16 20.30
CA PHE A 81 31.71 -6.19 21.36
C PHE A 81 30.87 -6.79 22.51
N ASP A 82 30.22 -7.93 22.28
CA ASP A 82 29.44 -8.67 23.30
C ASP A 82 30.32 -9.59 24.19
N LYS A 83 31.65 -9.48 24.07
CA LYS A 83 32.66 -10.23 24.84
C LYS A 83 33.62 -9.26 25.50
#